data_AF-A0A6I0EVR3-F1
#
_entry.id   AF-A0A6I0EVR3-F1
#
_cell.length_a   1.000
_cell.length_b   1.000
_cell.length_c   1.000
_cell.angle_alpha   90.00
_cell.angle_beta   90.00
_cell.angle_gamma   90.00
#
_symmetry.space_group_name_H-M   'P 1'
#
loop_
_entity.id
_entity.type
_entity.pdbx_description
1 polymer ?
#
loop_
_entity_poly.entity_id
_entity_poly.type
_entity_poly.pdbx_seq_one_letter_code
_entity_poly.pdbx_strand_id
1 'polypeptide(L)' 'MMIKYAGERLGSTIIKEGHHGYSTSTTNHFLQAVIPEVAIIQVGVNNCYGHPHREVLELL' A
#
# COMPACT_ATOMS: atom_id res chain seq x y z
N MET A 1 -9.07 -6.49 8.56
CA MET A 1 -8.23 -6.50 7.35
C MET A 1 -6.81 -6.85 7.79
N MET A 2 -6.16 -7.79 7.07
CA MET A 2 -4.86 -8.47 7.29
C MET A 2 -4.25 -8.45 8.72
N ILE A 3 -3.79 -7.31 9.22
CA ILE A 3 -3.20 -7.15 10.57
C ILE A 3 -4.08 -7.72 11.69
N LYS A 4 -5.41 -7.56 11.59
CA LYS A 4 -6.37 -8.11 12.58
C LYS A 4 -6.24 -9.64 12.77
N TYR A 5 -5.85 -10.37 11.72
CA TYR A 5 -5.82 -11.84 11.71
C TYR A 5 -4.41 -12.40 11.69
N ALA A 6 -3.46 -11.70 11.07
CA ALA A 6 -2.09 -12.15 10.91
C ALA A 6 -1.12 -11.55 11.95
N GLY A 7 -1.56 -10.58 12.75
CA GLY A 7 -0.74 -9.87 13.71
C GLY A 7 -0.04 -8.64 13.12
N GLU A 8 0.73 -7.93 13.94
CA GLU A 8 1.37 -6.64 13.61
C GLU A 8 2.81 -6.78 13.06
N ARG A 9 3.29 -8.02 12.88
CA ARG A 9 4.62 -8.32 12.33
C ARG A 9 4.50 -9.37 11.24
N LEU A 10 4.02 -8.95 10.08
CA LEU A 10 3.88 -9.83 8.92
C LEU A 10 5.22 -9.97 8.17
N GLY A 11 5.86 -8.85 7.87
CA GLY A 11 7.01 -8.81 6.97
C GLY A 11 6.66 -9.17 5.52
N SER A 12 7.41 -8.61 4.57
CA SER A 12 7.29 -8.94 3.15
C SER A 12 8.50 -8.39 2.40
N THR A 13 8.91 -9.06 1.32
CA THR A 13 9.90 -8.46 0.40
C THR A 13 9.18 -7.52 -0.59
N ILE A 14 8.00 -7.93 -1.05
CA ILE A 14 7.21 -7.19 -2.04
C ILE A 14 5.77 -7.05 -1.53
N ILE A 15 5.22 -5.85 -1.59
CA ILE A 15 3.77 -5.63 -1.53
C ILE A 15 3.22 -5.14 -2.86
N LYS A 16 2.00 -5.54 -3.13
CA LYS A 16 1.18 -4.93 -4.16
C LYS A 16 0.22 -3.95 -3.48
N GLU A 17 0.29 -2.69 -3.87
CA GLU A 17 -0.51 -1.65 -3.24
C GLU A 17 -2.00 -1.94 -3.34
N GLY A 18 -2.68 -1.72 -2.21
CA GLY A 18 -4.12 -1.85 -2.12
C GLY A 18 -4.80 -0.82 -3.02
N HIS A 19 -5.77 -1.29 -3.81
CA HIS A 19 -6.66 -0.42 -4.58
C HIS A 19 -5.90 0.64 -5.41
N HIS A 20 -4.86 0.24 -6.15
CA HIS A 20 -4.11 1.12 -7.06
C HIS A 20 -3.39 2.31 -6.39
N GLY A 21 -3.16 2.25 -5.08
CA GLY A 21 -2.55 3.36 -4.32
C GLY A 21 -3.61 4.36 -3.82
N TYR A 22 -4.70 3.84 -3.27
CA TYR A 22 -5.73 4.64 -2.61
C TYR A 22 -5.38 4.86 -1.13
N SER A 23 -5.57 6.08 -0.64
CA SER A 23 -5.06 6.49 0.68
C SER A 23 -5.72 5.83 1.89
N THR A 24 -6.90 5.22 1.75
CA THR A 24 -7.48 4.42 2.84
C THR A 24 -7.04 2.96 2.83
N SER A 25 -6.43 2.50 1.74
CA SER A 25 -5.91 1.13 1.60
C SER A 25 -4.44 1.02 2.01
N THR A 26 -3.70 2.13 1.93
CA THR A 26 -2.28 2.22 2.30
C THR A 26 -2.15 3.13 3.51
N THR A 27 -1.87 2.54 4.67
CA THR A 27 -1.75 3.27 5.93
C THR A 27 -0.38 3.03 6.55
N ASN A 28 0.15 4.00 7.29
CA ASN A 28 1.39 3.84 8.05
C ASN A 28 1.36 2.58 8.94
N HIS A 29 0.24 2.34 9.62
CA HIS A 29 0.07 1.16 10.47
C HIS A 29 0.21 -0.15 9.68
N PHE A 30 -0.32 -0.22 8.46
CA PHE A 30 -0.13 -1.38 7.59
C PHE A 30 1.32 -1.49 7.11
N LEU A 31 1.92 -0.41 6.61
CA LEU A 31 3.29 -0.39 6.11
C LEU A 31 4.31 -0.79 7.19
N GLN A 32 4.10 -0.37 8.42
CA GLN A 32 4.93 -0.77 9.57
C GLN A 32 4.78 -2.25 9.95
N ALA A 33 3.64 -2.87 9.63
CA ALA A 33 3.44 -4.29 9.90
C ALA A 33 4.03 -5.19 8.80
N VAL A 34 3.99 -4.74 7.55
CA VAL A 34 4.49 -5.51 6.39
C VAL A 34 5.94 -5.19 6.01
N ILE A 35 6.45 -3.99 6.34
CA ILE A 35 7.84 -3.53 6.13
C ILE A 35 8.44 -4.01 4.79
N PRO A 36 7.82 -3.67 3.65
CA PRO A 36 8.29 -4.10 2.34
C PRO A 36 9.64 -3.50 1.95
N GLU A 37 10.39 -4.22 1.13
CA GLU A 37 11.54 -3.66 0.40
C GLU A 37 11.09 -3.02 -0.93
N VAL A 38 10.00 -3.53 -1.53
CA VAL A 38 9.45 -3.04 -2.80
C VAL A 38 7.93 -2.95 -2.74
N ALA A 39 7.38 -1.82 -3.17
CA ALA A 39 5.95 -1.63 -3.39
C ALA A 39 5.63 -1.54 -4.89
N ILE A 40 4.64 -2.32 -5.34
CA ILE A 40 4.17 -2.31 -6.74
C ILE A 40 2.78 -1.68 -6.82
N ILE A 41 2.70 -0.57 -7.54
CA ILE A 41 1.45 0.11 -7.85
C ILE A 41 1.03 -0.26 -9.28
N GLN A 42 -0.06 -1.03 -9.40
CA GLN A 42 -0.67 -1.27 -10.71
C GLN A 42 -1.72 -0.21 -10.95
N VAL A 43 -1.50 0.68 -11.92
CA VAL A 43 -2.44 1.73 -12.30
C VAL A 43 -2.35 1.95 -13.81
N GLY A 44 -3.47 2.33 -14.43
CA GLY A 44 -3.50 2.68 -15.85
C GLY A 44 -2.96 4.09 -16.10
N VAL A 45 -2.35 4.29 -17.28
CA VAL A 45 -1.99 5.62 -17.78
C VAL A 45 -3.25 6.47 -17.94
N ASN A 46 -3.20 7.74 -17.54
CA ASN A 46 -4.32 8.68 -17.59
C ASN A 46 -5.58 8.21 -16.85
N ASN A 47 -5.44 7.47 -15.73
CA ASN A 47 -6.60 7.09 -14.94
C ASN A 47 -7.34 8.33 -14.40
N CYS A 48 -8.67 8.33 -14.50
CA CYS A 48 -9.51 9.44 -14.09
C CYS A 48 -9.80 9.50 -12.58
N TYR A 49 -9.35 8.49 -11.83
CA TYR A 49 -9.52 8.42 -10.37
C TYR A 49 -8.46 9.20 -9.61
N GLY A 50 -7.40 9.65 -10.28
CA GLY A 50 -6.29 10.37 -9.64
C GLY A 50 -5.33 9.47 -8.87
N HIS A 51 -5.34 8.16 -9.13
CA HIS A 51 -4.42 7.20 -8.50
C HIS A 51 -3.03 7.16 -9.17
N PRO A 52 -1.99 6.70 -8.45
CA PRO A 52 -1.94 6.63 -7.00
C PRO A 52 -2.10 8.04 -6.42
N HIS A 53 -2.76 8.12 -5.27
CA HIS A 53 -2.86 9.39 -4.57
C HIS A 53 -1.48 9.84 -4.11
N ARG A 54 -1.23 11.15 -4.12
CA ARG A 54 0.07 11.73 -3.76
C ARG A 54 0.48 11.34 -2.33
N GLU A 55 -0.45 11.34 -1.39
CA GLU A 55 -0.17 10.93 -0.01
C GLU A 55 0.29 9.48 0.10
N VAL A 56 -0.10 8.59 -0.82
CA VAL A 56 0.41 7.20 -0.84
C VAL A 56 1.86 7.16 -1.30
N LEU A 57 2.23 7.97 -2.29
CA LEU A 57 3.62 8.07 -2.76
C LEU A 57 4.56 8.66 -1.71
N GLU A 58 4.05 9.52 -0.82
CA GLU A 58 4.82 10.10 0.29
C GLU A 58 4.99 9.12 1.47
N LEU A 59 4.15 8.08 1.55
CA LEU A 59 4.20 7.05 2.59
C LEU A 59 5.14 5.87 2.24
N LEU A 60 5.35 5.62 0.95
CA LEU A 60 6.18 4.53 0.42
C LEU A 60 7.65 4.94 0.30
#